data_AF-A0AA88V2K0-F1
#
_entry.id   AF-A0AA88V2K0-F1
#
_cell.length_a   1.000
_cell.length_b   1.000
_cell.length_c   1.000
_cell.angle_alpha   90.00
_cell.angle_beta   90.00
_cell.angle_gamma   90.00
#
_symmetry.space_group_name_H-M   'P 1'
#
loop_
_entity.id
_entity.type
_entity.pdbx_description
1 polymer ?
#
loop_
_entity_poly.entity_id
_entity_poly.type
_entity_poly.pdbx_seq_one_letter_code
_entity_poly.pdbx_strand_id
1 'polypeptide(L)'
;MALTLRSSTSFVNLKDSKSTKTLDDFSGMVCFAQIKPSCRLRVKNSTQEAQLSRERTSLSEVGRNEPREILHGLSGAHSNNDSRVPVFVMLPLDTVTYGGNLNKPRALNASLMALKSAGVEGVMVDAWWGLVEKDGPMKYNWEGYAELVKMVQKHGLKLQVVMSFHQCGGNVGDSCSIPLPPWALEEISKNPDLVYTDRSGRRNPEYISLGCDSLPVLRGRTPIQVYSDYMRSFRERFKDYLGDVIVEIQVGMGPCGELRYPSYPESNGTWRFPGIGEFQCYDKYMRASLEASAEAQGKKDWGRSGPHDSGQYNQFPEDTGFFRRDGTWNTEYGQFFLEWYSGKLLEHGDRILTAAEAVFQGTGAKLSGKVAGIHWHYRTRSHAAELTAGYYNTRHQDGYLPIAQMLVKHGVVLNFTCMEMRDGEQPGHANCSPEGLVRQVKSATKTAGAELAGENALERYDAGAYGQVLTTSRSDSGNGLSAFTYLRLNKRLFEADNWRHLVDFVRSMSEGGRTRLPESDSSRTDLYVRFIKESNLKTKKAVLV
;
A
#
# COMPACT_ATOMS: atom_id res chain seq x y z
N MET A 1 20.24 -31.77 -10.87
CA MET A 1 19.01 -32.58 -11.02
C MET A 1 17.84 -31.63 -10.99
N ALA A 2 16.97 -31.66 -12.00
CA ALA A 2 15.88 -30.69 -12.15
C ALA A 2 14.55 -31.27 -11.63
N LEU A 3 13.80 -30.49 -10.87
CA LEU A 3 12.44 -30.83 -10.43
C LEU A 3 11.44 -29.90 -11.10
N THR A 4 10.84 -30.39 -12.18
CA THR A 4 9.70 -29.76 -12.86
C THR A 4 8.41 -30.08 -12.12
N LEU A 5 7.72 -29.06 -11.58
CA LEU A 5 6.38 -29.22 -11.02
C LEU A 5 5.35 -29.34 -12.14
N ARG A 6 4.49 -30.37 -12.06
CA ARG A 6 3.43 -30.64 -13.04
C ARG A 6 2.20 -29.80 -12.76
N SER A 7 1.60 -29.27 -13.83
CA SER A 7 0.25 -28.71 -13.81
C SER A 7 -0.80 -29.83 -13.76
N SER A 8 -1.85 -29.64 -12.98
CA SER A 8 -3.00 -30.55 -12.90
C SER A 8 -4.13 -30.07 -13.81
N THR A 9 -4.40 -30.79 -14.89
CA THR A 9 -5.51 -30.55 -15.80
C THR A 9 -6.84 -31.06 -15.23
N SER A 10 -7.85 -30.21 -15.14
CA SER A 10 -9.25 -30.62 -14.95
C SER A 10 -10.05 -30.41 -16.24
N PHE A 11 -10.52 -31.51 -16.84
CA PHE A 11 -11.39 -31.49 -18.00
C PHE A 11 -12.83 -31.14 -17.59
N VAL A 12 -13.47 -30.22 -18.31
CA VAL A 12 -14.93 -30.03 -18.26
C VAL A 12 -15.48 -30.28 -19.67
N ASN A 13 -16.42 -31.22 -19.77
CA ASN A 13 -17.03 -31.61 -21.04
C ASN A 13 -18.00 -30.54 -21.55
N LEU A 14 -17.89 -30.21 -22.83
CA LEU A 14 -18.91 -29.47 -23.57
C LEU A 14 -19.94 -30.47 -24.13
N LYS A 15 -21.24 -30.22 -23.93
CA LYS A 15 -22.29 -30.83 -24.76
C LYS A 15 -23.54 -29.95 -24.81
N ASP A 16 -23.96 -29.65 -26.04
CA ASP A 16 -25.12 -28.80 -26.36
C ASP A 16 -26.47 -29.43 -26.01
N SER A 17 -27.46 -28.58 -25.75
CA SER A 17 -28.82 -28.81 -26.26
C SER A 17 -29.52 -27.48 -26.56
N LYS A 18 -29.93 -27.31 -27.83
CA LYS A 18 -30.68 -26.15 -28.34
C LYS A 18 -32.12 -26.14 -27.81
N SER A 19 -32.68 -24.95 -27.56
CA SER A 19 -34.08 -24.69 -27.93
C SER A 19 -34.34 -23.20 -28.18
N THR A 20 -34.74 -22.88 -29.41
CA THR A 20 -35.28 -21.59 -29.85
C THR A 20 -36.67 -21.33 -29.27
N LYS A 21 -36.98 -20.06 -28.96
CA LYS A 21 -38.33 -19.47 -29.16
C LYS A 21 -38.26 -17.95 -29.16
N THR A 22 -38.57 -17.35 -30.32
CA THR A 22 -38.93 -15.95 -30.48
C THR A 22 -40.39 -15.72 -30.09
N LEU A 23 -40.71 -14.50 -29.63
CA LEU A 23 -42.01 -13.88 -29.83
C LEU A 23 -41.84 -12.35 -29.86
N ASP A 24 -42.66 -11.69 -30.67
CA ASP A 24 -42.42 -10.34 -31.18
C ASP A 24 -42.89 -9.17 -30.30
N ASP A 25 -42.42 -7.99 -30.68
CA ASP A 25 -43.06 -6.67 -30.65
C ASP A 25 -43.98 -6.29 -29.48
N PHE A 26 -43.53 -5.28 -28.72
CA PHE A 26 -44.41 -4.17 -28.34
C PHE A 26 -43.74 -2.83 -28.66
N SER A 27 -44.24 -2.17 -29.71
CA SER A 27 -43.93 -0.77 -30.01
C SER A 27 -44.62 0.15 -28.99
N GLY A 28 -43.83 1.02 -28.35
CA GLY A 28 -44.29 1.92 -27.29
C GLY A 28 -43.68 3.32 -27.43
N MET A 29 -44.17 4.09 -28.40
CA MET A 29 -43.73 5.47 -28.63
C MET A 29 -44.24 6.38 -27.50
N VAL A 30 -43.32 6.99 -26.73
CA VAL A 30 -43.66 7.95 -25.67
C VAL A 30 -43.00 9.31 -25.97
N CYS A 31 -43.84 10.33 -26.13
CA CYS A 31 -43.39 11.70 -26.43
C CYS A 31 -42.69 12.37 -25.23
N PHE A 32 -41.63 13.12 -25.51
CA PHE A 32 -40.98 14.00 -24.53
C PHE A 32 -41.80 15.28 -24.32
N ALA A 33 -42.17 15.56 -23.06
CA ALA A 33 -42.66 16.87 -22.64
C ALA A 33 -41.49 17.70 -22.09
N GLN A 34 -41.21 18.86 -22.71
CA GLN A 34 -40.20 19.80 -22.22
C GLN A 34 -40.71 20.59 -21.02
N ILE A 35 -39.97 20.59 -19.91
CA ILE A 35 -40.19 21.50 -18.78
C ILE A 35 -38.89 22.27 -18.50
N LYS A 36 -38.95 23.60 -18.62
CA LYS A 36 -37.86 24.52 -18.25
C LYS A 36 -37.95 24.87 -16.76
N PRO A 37 -36.85 24.87 -16.01
CA PRO A 37 -36.72 25.68 -14.81
C PRO A 37 -36.03 27.01 -15.16
N SER A 38 -36.73 28.12 -14.91
CA SER A 38 -36.16 29.48 -14.99
C SER A 38 -35.74 29.95 -13.61
N CYS A 39 -34.44 30.21 -13.40
CA CYS A 39 -34.00 31.13 -12.37
C CYS A 39 -32.73 31.87 -12.82
N ARG A 40 -32.75 33.21 -12.76
CA ARG A 40 -31.60 34.07 -13.07
C ARG A 40 -30.94 34.48 -11.76
N LEU A 41 -29.65 34.17 -11.58
CA LEU A 41 -28.80 34.87 -10.63
C LEU A 41 -27.63 35.53 -11.36
N ARG A 42 -27.34 36.76 -10.95
CA ARG A 42 -26.59 37.75 -11.72
C ARG A 42 -25.18 37.91 -11.14
N VAL A 43 -24.17 37.56 -11.92
CA VAL A 43 -22.76 37.85 -11.57
C VAL A 43 -22.57 39.37 -11.49
N LYS A 44 -21.85 39.83 -10.45
CA LYS A 44 -21.26 41.16 -10.37
C LYS A 44 -19.79 41.02 -9.98
N ASN A 45 -18.89 41.34 -10.90
CA ASN A 45 -17.51 41.65 -10.56
C ASN A 45 -17.44 43.10 -10.06
N SER A 46 -16.58 43.38 -9.09
CA SER A 46 -16.16 44.74 -8.73
C SER A 46 -14.75 44.71 -8.17
N THR A 47 -13.77 44.98 -9.03
CA THR A 47 -12.40 45.36 -8.62
C THR A 47 -12.40 46.77 -8.07
N GLN A 48 -11.83 46.99 -6.89
CA GLN A 48 -11.26 48.29 -6.53
C GLN A 48 -10.14 48.13 -5.50
N GLU A 49 -8.98 48.69 -5.84
CA GLU A 49 -7.84 48.85 -4.92
C GLU A 49 -8.07 50.06 -4.01
N ALA A 50 -7.54 50.00 -2.78
CA ALA A 50 -7.19 51.18 -2.01
C ALA A 50 -5.99 50.86 -1.10
N GLN A 51 -4.88 51.55 -1.33
CA GLN A 51 -3.73 51.58 -0.43
C GLN A 51 -3.96 52.62 0.70
N LEU A 52 -2.99 52.69 1.63
CA LEU A 52 -2.81 53.72 2.67
C LEU A 52 -3.70 53.52 3.92
N SER A 53 -3.20 53.71 5.15
CA SER A 53 -1.84 54.05 5.60
C SER A 53 -1.56 53.55 7.02
N ARG A 54 -0.29 53.70 7.43
CA ARG A 54 0.31 53.22 8.67
C ARG A 54 0.35 54.36 9.68
N GLU A 55 -0.13 54.15 10.91
CA GLU A 55 0.28 54.97 12.04
C GLU A 55 0.41 54.15 13.34
N ARG A 56 1.36 54.57 14.19
CA ARG A 56 1.89 53.78 15.30
C ARG A 56 2.31 54.76 16.40
N THR A 57 1.55 54.82 17.49
CA THR A 57 1.87 55.68 18.65
C THR A 57 1.72 54.88 19.94
N SER A 58 2.56 55.20 20.92
CA SER A 58 2.91 54.36 22.08
C SER A 58 2.82 55.14 23.40
N LEU A 59 2.96 54.42 24.53
CA LEU A 59 3.10 54.91 25.93
C LEU A 59 1.77 55.32 26.61
N SER A 60 1.54 55.13 27.92
CA SER A 60 2.34 54.49 28.99
C SER A 60 1.45 54.05 30.19
N GLU A 61 2.04 53.34 31.15
CA GLU A 61 1.41 52.56 32.24
C GLU A 61 0.89 53.35 33.47
N VAL A 62 0.10 52.66 34.32
CA VAL A 62 0.15 52.53 35.81
C VAL A 62 -1.23 52.06 36.32
N GLY A 63 -1.42 51.02 37.17
CA GLY A 63 -0.51 49.99 37.71
C GLY A 63 -1.17 49.16 38.86
N ARG A 64 -0.52 48.05 39.28
CA ARG A 64 -0.76 47.21 40.51
C ARG A 64 -2.01 46.30 40.55
N ASN A 65 -2.02 45.08 41.13
CA ASN A 65 -0.96 44.17 41.65
C ASN A 65 -1.49 42.71 41.86
N GLU A 66 -0.60 41.77 42.20
CA GLU A 66 -0.84 40.43 42.81
C GLU A 66 -1.34 39.26 41.91
N PRO A 67 -1.02 37.98 42.24
CA PRO A 67 -0.22 37.18 41.30
C PRO A 67 -0.90 35.88 40.84
N ARG A 68 -0.43 35.34 39.70
CA ARG A 68 -0.58 33.92 39.36
C ARG A 68 0.66 33.38 38.65
N GLU A 69 1.05 32.17 39.06
CA GLU A 69 2.31 31.53 38.70
C GLU A 69 2.36 31.18 37.21
N ILE A 70 3.44 31.59 36.54
CA ILE A 70 3.78 31.10 35.20
C ILE A 70 4.44 29.74 35.37
N LEU A 71 3.61 28.70 35.47
CA LEU A 71 4.08 27.33 35.37
C LEU A 71 4.38 27.02 33.91
N HIS A 72 5.67 27.01 33.57
CA HIS A 72 6.16 26.52 32.29
C HIS A 72 5.69 25.08 32.06
N GLY A 73 4.66 24.91 31.24
CA GLY A 73 4.32 23.62 30.64
C GLY A 73 5.45 23.20 29.71
N LEU A 74 6.44 22.50 30.27
CA LEU A 74 7.58 21.98 29.53
C LEU A 74 7.08 21.11 28.37
N SER A 75 7.29 21.59 27.15
CA SER A 75 7.26 20.75 25.95
C SER A 75 8.43 19.77 26.01
N GLY A 76 8.24 18.71 26.79
CA GLY A 76 9.16 17.59 26.89
C GLY A 76 9.10 16.77 25.61
N ALA A 77 9.86 17.19 24.60
CA ALA A 77 10.21 16.35 23.47
C ALA A 77 11.12 15.21 23.96
N HIS A 78 10.54 14.24 24.68
CA HIS A 78 11.20 13.01 25.04
C HIS A 78 11.22 12.09 23.83
N SER A 79 12.28 12.25 23.03
CA SER A 79 12.80 11.18 22.19
C SER A 79 13.28 10.02 23.06
N ASN A 80 12.32 9.23 23.58
CA ASN A 80 12.64 7.85 23.93
C ASN A 80 13.14 7.20 22.65
N ASN A 81 14.40 6.79 22.64
CA ASN A 81 14.94 5.82 21.69
C ASN A 81 14.32 4.45 22.00
N ASP A 82 13.00 4.35 21.80
CA ASP A 82 12.28 3.09 21.89
C ASP A 82 12.65 2.31 20.63
N SER A 83 13.68 1.46 20.75
CA SER A 83 14.13 0.60 19.66
C SER A 83 13.09 -0.46 19.27
N ARG A 84 11.98 -0.52 20.00
CA ARG A 84 10.83 -1.38 19.77
C ARG A 84 10.07 -0.98 18.51
N VAL A 85 9.95 -1.90 17.57
CA VAL A 85 9.04 -1.78 16.42
C VAL A 85 7.82 -2.67 16.68
N PRO A 86 6.59 -2.13 16.76
CA PRO A 86 5.40 -2.94 16.98
C PRO A 86 5.13 -3.84 15.76
N VAL A 87 4.79 -5.10 16.03
CA VAL A 87 4.43 -6.07 14.99
C VAL A 87 2.92 -6.26 14.98
N PHE A 88 2.32 -6.11 13.80
CA PHE A 88 0.95 -6.46 13.49
C PHE A 88 0.91 -7.70 12.59
N VAL A 89 -0.22 -8.39 12.52
CA VAL A 89 -0.42 -9.53 11.60
C VAL A 89 -1.69 -9.34 10.79
N MET A 90 -1.60 -9.45 9.46
CA MET A 90 -2.78 -9.41 8.59
C MET A 90 -3.71 -10.60 8.89
N LEU A 91 -5.01 -10.37 9.04
CA LEU A 91 -6.02 -11.43 9.13
C LEU A 91 -6.26 -12.09 7.75
N PRO A 92 -6.95 -13.24 7.65
CA PRO A 92 -7.32 -13.81 6.34
C PRO A 92 -8.12 -12.82 5.48
N LEU A 93 -7.92 -12.84 4.15
CA LEU A 93 -8.64 -11.98 3.21
C LEU A 93 -10.17 -12.18 3.30
N ASP A 94 -10.60 -13.42 3.60
CA ASP A 94 -12.00 -13.83 3.77
C ASP A 94 -12.52 -13.68 5.22
N THR A 95 -11.92 -12.81 6.04
CA THR A 95 -12.32 -12.58 7.46
C THR A 95 -13.80 -12.22 7.62
N VAL A 96 -14.34 -11.40 6.70
CA VAL A 96 -15.78 -11.13 6.60
C VAL A 96 -16.33 -11.82 5.35
N THR A 97 -17.42 -12.55 5.53
CA THR A 97 -18.10 -13.30 4.46
C THR A 97 -18.97 -12.39 3.60
N TYR A 98 -19.37 -12.87 2.40
CA TYR A 98 -20.36 -12.19 1.56
C TYR A 98 -21.70 -11.89 2.25
N GLY A 99 -22.05 -12.66 3.28
CA GLY A 99 -23.23 -12.42 4.13
C GLY A 99 -23.08 -11.26 5.13
N GLY A 100 -21.91 -10.60 5.20
CA GLY A 100 -21.63 -9.52 6.16
C GLY A 100 -21.27 -9.99 7.58
N ASN A 101 -21.10 -11.30 7.79
CA ASN A 101 -20.78 -11.92 9.08
C ASN A 101 -19.31 -12.40 9.13
N LEU A 102 -18.75 -12.57 10.33
CA LEU A 102 -17.42 -13.14 10.49
C LEU A 102 -17.32 -14.59 9.99
N ASN A 103 -16.20 -14.89 9.34
CA ASN A 103 -15.84 -16.23 8.92
C ASN A 103 -15.15 -16.97 10.06
N LYS A 104 -15.64 -18.17 10.41
CA LYS A 104 -15.11 -19.05 11.47
C LYS A 104 -14.75 -18.29 12.78
N PRO A 105 -15.66 -17.51 13.39
CA PRO A 105 -15.35 -16.59 14.49
C PRO A 105 -14.71 -17.27 15.71
N ARG A 106 -15.05 -18.55 15.99
CA ARG A 106 -14.40 -19.34 17.05
C ARG A 106 -12.91 -19.59 16.79
N ALA A 107 -12.54 -19.90 15.55
CA ALA A 107 -11.14 -20.13 15.17
C ALA A 107 -10.37 -18.81 15.14
N LEU A 108 -10.99 -17.74 14.62
CA LEU A 108 -10.42 -16.39 14.64
C LEU A 108 -10.13 -15.92 16.08
N ASN A 109 -11.09 -16.10 17.00
CA ASN A 109 -10.91 -15.77 18.42
C ASN A 109 -9.73 -16.53 19.07
N ALA A 110 -9.54 -17.81 18.73
CA ALA A 110 -8.40 -18.59 19.21
C ALA A 110 -7.07 -18.09 18.61
N SER A 111 -7.06 -17.76 17.32
CA SER A 111 -5.89 -17.18 16.64
C SER A 111 -5.48 -15.83 17.25
N LEU A 112 -6.43 -14.93 17.54
CA LEU A 112 -6.17 -13.64 18.19
C LEU A 112 -5.57 -13.82 19.59
N MET A 113 -6.09 -14.76 20.38
CA MET A 113 -5.53 -15.10 21.70
C MET A 113 -4.07 -15.61 21.59
N ALA A 114 -3.78 -16.46 20.59
CA ALA A 114 -2.43 -16.95 20.34
C ALA A 114 -1.47 -15.82 19.91
N LEU A 115 -1.90 -14.93 18.99
CA LEU A 115 -1.13 -13.76 18.57
C LEU A 115 -0.81 -12.83 19.75
N LYS A 116 -1.80 -12.52 20.60
CA LYS A 116 -1.56 -11.73 21.81
C LYS A 116 -0.53 -12.39 22.74
N SER A 117 -0.62 -13.70 22.90
CA SER A 117 0.32 -14.49 23.72
C SER A 117 1.75 -14.53 23.13
N ALA A 118 1.90 -14.35 21.81
CA ALA A 118 3.18 -14.20 21.14
C ALA A 118 3.81 -12.80 21.26
N GLY A 119 3.11 -11.82 21.88
CA GLY A 119 3.57 -10.44 22.01
C GLY A 119 3.24 -9.54 20.81
N VAL A 120 2.39 -10.00 19.88
CA VAL A 120 1.90 -9.19 18.76
C VAL A 120 1.09 -8.00 19.29
N GLU A 121 1.32 -6.81 18.72
CA GLU A 121 0.65 -5.56 19.14
C GLU A 121 -0.80 -5.53 18.67
N GLY A 122 -1.04 -5.95 17.42
CA GLY A 122 -2.36 -5.91 16.81
C GLY A 122 -2.49 -6.74 15.55
N VAL A 123 -3.60 -6.54 14.85
CA VAL A 123 -3.87 -7.17 13.56
C VAL A 123 -4.30 -6.14 12.51
N MET A 124 -4.14 -6.48 11.23
CA MET A 124 -4.64 -5.68 10.11
C MET A 124 -5.80 -6.41 9.42
N VAL A 125 -6.85 -5.67 9.04
CA VAL A 125 -7.99 -6.22 8.28
C VAL A 125 -8.38 -5.35 7.10
N ASP A 126 -8.69 -6.01 5.98
CA ASP A 126 -9.21 -5.39 4.78
C ASP A 126 -10.72 -5.11 4.92
N ALA A 127 -11.12 -3.84 4.95
CA ALA A 127 -12.52 -3.41 4.98
C ALA A 127 -13.06 -3.25 3.55
N TRP A 128 -13.44 -4.38 2.95
CA TRP A 128 -13.88 -4.51 1.56
C TRP A 128 -15.11 -3.69 1.20
N TRP A 129 -14.94 -2.70 0.32
CA TRP A 129 -16.02 -1.88 -0.22
C TRP A 129 -17.13 -2.74 -0.85
N GLY A 130 -16.74 -3.75 -1.63
CA GLY A 130 -17.62 -4.72 -2.28
C GLY A 130 -18.44 -5.64 -1.37
N LEU A 131 -18.09 -5.73 -0.08
CA LEU A 131 -18.92 -6.43 0.92
C LEU A 131 -19.84 -5.46 1.67
N VAL A 132 -19.31 -4.30 2.04
CA VAL A 132 -19.96 -3.36 2.95
C VAL A 132 -21.05 -2.55 2.24
N GLU A 133 -20.81 -2.03 1.03
CA GLU A 133 -21.79 -1.22 0.27
C GLU A 133 -22.50 -2.04 -0.83
N LYS A 134 -22.58 -3.38 -0.67
CA LYS A 134 -23.05 -4.29 -1.72
C LYS A 134 -24.54 -4.11 -2.09
N ASP A 135 -25.39 -3.75 -1.13
CA ASP A 135 -26.85 -3.71 -1.27
C ASP A 135 -27.38 -2.41 -1.90
N GLY A 136 -26.46 -1.52 -2.30
CA GLY A 136 -26.71 -0.30 -3.07
C GLY A 136 -25.98 0.93 -2.50
N PRO A 137 -25.94 2.04 -3.24
CA PRO A 137 -25.33 3.29 -2.79
C PRO A 137 -25.79 3.71 -1.39
N MET A 138 -24.81 4.05 -0.54
CA MET A 138 -24.98 4.49 0.85
C MET A 138 -25.65 3.48 1.80
N LYS A 139 -25.77 2.20 1.42
CA LYS A 139 -26.26 1.12 2.28
C LYS A 139 -25.10 0.29 2.81
N TYR A 140 -24.52 0.74 3.91
CA TYR A 140 -23.34 0.13 4.52
C TYR A 140 -23.71 -0.93 5.57
N ASN A 141 -23.20 -2.15 5.43
CA ASN A 141 -23.27 -3.20 6.46
C ASN A 141 -21.88 -3.40 7.10
N TRP A 142 -21.78 -3.02 8.38
CA TRP A 142 -20.54 -3.08 9.15
C TRP A 142 -20.51 -4.20 10.21
N GLU A 143 -21.55 -5.04 10.33
CA GLU A 143 -21.74 -5.84 11.54
C GLU A 143 -20.68 -6.92 11.77
N GLY A 144 -20.18 -7.60 10.73
CA GLY A 144 -19.03 -8.50 10.84
C GLY A 144 -17.76 -7.79 11.32
N TYR A 145 -17.51 -6.56 10.86
CA TYR A 145 -16.39 -5.74 11.36
C TYR A 145 -16.62 -5.27 12.80
N ALA A 146 -17.88 -5.02 13.21
CA ALA A 146 -18.22 -4.67 14.58
C ALA A 146 -18.10 -5.85 15.56
N GLU A 147 -18.33 -7.08 15.11
CA GLU A 147 -17.97 -8.29 15.87
C GLU A 147 -16.45 -8.41 16.00
N LEU A 148 -15.69 -8.15 14.91
CA LEU A 148 -14.23 -8.19 14.92
C LEU A 148 -13.61 -7.19 15.90
N VAL A 149 -14.00 -5.92 15.84
CA VAL A 149 -13.47 -4.85 16.69
C VAL A 149 -13.65 -5.20 18.17
N LYS A 150 -14.83 -5.72 18.55
CA LYS A 150 -15.09 -6.22 19.92
C LYS A 150 -14.20 -7.41 20.29
N MET A 151 -13.97 -8.33 19.35
CA MET A 151 -13.11 -9.50 19.58
C MET A 151 -11.64 -9.09 19.76
N VAL A 152 -11.15 -8.13 18.97
CA VAL A 152 -9.79 -7.57 19.06
C VAL A 152 -9.61 -6.80 20.37
N GLN A 153 -10.56 -5.93 20.73
CA GLN A 153 -10.58 -5.22 22.01
C GLN A 153 -10.55 -6.18 23.21
N LYS A 154 -11.35 -7.25 23.18
CA LYS A 154 -11.44 -8.26 24.25
C LYS A 154 -10.08 -8.93 24.54
N HIS A 155 -9.24 -9.12 23.53
CA HIS A 155 -7.89 -9.69 23.69
C HIS A 155 -6.80 -8.64 23.93
N GLY A 156 -7.18 -7.35 24.06
CA GLY A 156 -6.22 -6.26 24.25
C GLY A 156 -5.24 -6.09 23.08
N LEU A 157 -5.68 -6.41 21.86
CA LEU A 157 -4.94 -6.17 20.63
C LEU A 157 -5.38 -4.84 20.01
N LYS A 158 -4.51 -4.24 19.20
CA LYS A 158 -4.84 -3.10 18.34
C LYS A 158 -5.29 -3.55 16.94
N LEU A 159 -5.94 -2.65 16.19
CA LEU A 159 -6.46 -2.90 14.85
C LEU A 159 -6.00 -1.81 13.87
N GLN A 160 -5.40 -2.24 12.77
CA GLN A 160 -5.22 -1.45 11.56
C GLN A 160 -6.34 -1.84 10.57
N VAL A 161 -7.01 -0.88 9.93
CA VAL A 161 -8.11 -1.16 8.99
C VAL A 161 -7.83 -0.55 7.62
N VAL A 162 -7.85 -1.37 6.58
CA VAL A 162 -7.62 -0.93 5.19
C VAL A 162 -8.95 -0.57 4.53
N MET A 163 -9.15 0.70 4.18
CA MET A 163 -10.30 1.16 3.37
C MET A 163 -10.17 0.61 1.94
N SER A 164 -10.73 -0.58 1.72
CA SER A 164 -10.41 -1.43 0.58
C SER A 164 -11.37 -1.17 -0.57
N PHE A 165 -11.11 -0.07 -1.29
CA PHE A 165 -11.86 0.37 -2.49
C PHE A 165 -11.51 -0.41 -3.77
N HIS A 166 -10.84 -1.55 -3.64
CA HIS A 166 -10.36 -2.41 -4.72
C HIS A 166 -10.96 -3.83 -4.60
N GLN A 167 -10.89 -4.59 -5.68
CA GLN A 167 -11.23 -6.01 -5.68
C GLN A 167 -10.14 -6.86 -4.99
N CYS A 168 -10.54 -7.81 -4.16
CA CYS A 168 -9.70 -8.96 -3.80
C CYS A 168 -9.77 -10.00 -4.92
N GLY A 169 -8.63 -10.56 -5.34
CA GLY A 169 -8.58 -11.62 -6.33
C GLY A 169 -8.06 -11.14 -7.67
N GLY A 170 -6.99 -11.78 -8.14
CA GLY A 170 -6.39 -11.54 -9.46
C GLY A 170 -4.93 -11.09 -9.44
N ASN A 171 -4.38 -10.86 -8.24
CA ASN A 171 -2.98 -10.49 -8.00
C ASN A 171 -2.24 -11.56 -7.18
N VAL A 172 -0.92 -11.38 -7.02
CA VAL A 172 -0.03 -12.27 -6.26
C VAL A 172 -0.56 -12.47 -4.84
N GLY A 173 -0.78 -13.73 -4.44
CA GLY A 173 -1.15 -14.09 -3.07
C GLY A 173 -2.64 -14.02 -2.72
N ASP A 174 -3.50 -13.60 -3.65
CA ASP A 174 -4.94 -13.58 -3.43
C ASP A 174 -5.53 -15.00 -3.29
N SER A 175 -6.21 -15.27 -2.16
CA SER A 175 -6.84 -16.57 -1.88
C SER A 175 -8.37 -16.58 -2.01
N CYS A 176 -9.00 -15.43 -2.30
CA CYS A 176 -10.45 -15.30 -2.50
C CYS A 176 -10.77 -14.23 -3.55
N SER A 177 -12.03 -14.21 -4.02
CA SER A 177 -12.53 -13.22 -4.97
C SER A 177 -13.64 -12.38 -4.31
N ILE A 178 -13.38 -11.09 -4.15
CA ILE A 178 -14.32 -10.10 -3.61
C ILE A 178 -14.29 -8.91 -4.58
N PRO A 179 -15.23 -8.81 -5.53
CA PRO A 179 -15.23 -7.74 -6.52
C PRO A 179 -15.68 -6.40 -5.91
N LEU A 180 -15.63 -5.32 -6.69
CA LEU A 180 -16.28 -4.05 -6.36
C LEU A 180 -17.81 -4.25 -6.16
N PRO A 181 -18.53 -3.31 -5.49
CA PRO A 181 -19.96 -3.49 -5.25
C PRO A 181 -20.76 -3.74 -6.54
N PRO A 182 -21.78 -4.62 -6.54
CA PRO A 182 -22.55 -4.95 -7.74
C PRO A 182 -23.09 -3.73 -8.48
N TRP A 183 -23.57 -2.72 -7.73
CA TRP A 183 -24.09 -1.48 -8.31
C TRP A 183 -23.03 -0.62 -9.00
N ALA A 184 -21.75 -0.75 -8.64
CA ALA A 184 -20.64 -0.07 -9.31
C ALA A 184 -20.21 -0.85 -10.56
N LEU A 185 -20.20 -2.18 -10.50
CA LEU A 185 -20.00 -3.06 -11.66
C LEU A 185 -21.05 -2.82 -12.75
N GLU A 186 -22.30 -2.53 -12.37
CA GLU A 186 -23.35 -2.11 -13.32
C GLU A 186 -22.99 -0.81 -14.06
N GLU A 187 -22.42 0.20 -13.39
CA GLU A 187 -22.00 1.44 -14.05
C GLU A 187 -20.79 1.20 -14.96
N ILE A 188 -19.84 0.35 -14.54
CA ILE A 188 -18.71 -0.10 -15.37
C ILE A 188 -19.21 -0.85 -16.62
N SER A 189 -20.24 -1.68 -16.50
CA SER A 189 -20.84 -2.40 -17.62
C SER A 189 -21.52 -1.46 -18.62
N LYS A 190 -22.05 -0.31 -18.18
CA LYS A 190 -22.60 0.73 -19.07
C LYS A 190 -21.50 1.58 -19.70
N ASN A 191 -20.37 1.73 -19.01
CA ASN A 191 -19.26 2.60 -19.40
C ASN A 191 -17.90 1.95 -19.06
N PRO A 192 -17.35 1.11 -19.95
CA PRO A 192 -16.09 0.41 -19.68
C PRO A 192 -14.85 1.30 -19.51
N ASP A 193 -14.95 2.60 -19.82
CA ASP A 193 -13.87 3.57 -19.55
C ASP A 193 -13.82 4.03 -18.08
N LEU A 194 -14.69 3.55 -17.20
CA LEU A 194 -14.61 3.83 -15.77
C LEU A 194 -13.44 3.13 -15.07
N VAL A 195 -12.72 2.25 -15.76
CA VAL A 195 -11.66 1.43 -15.17
C VAL A 195 -10.37 1.50 -15.99
N TYR A 196 -9.25 1.19 -15.33
CA TYR A 196 -7.93 1.24 -15.96
C TYR A 196 -7.86 0.38 -17.22
N THR A 197 -7.13 0.88 -18.22
CA THR A 197 -7.14 0.33 -19.57
C THR A 197 -5.76 0.36 -20.19
N ASP A 198 -5.31 -0.79 -20.70
CA ASP A 198 -4.04 -0.93 -21.41
C ASP A 198 -4.11 -0.49 -22.88
N ARG A 199 -2.96 -0.48 -23.56
CA ARG A 199 -2.86 -0.04 -24.95
C ARG A 199 -3.67 -0.92 -25.92
N SER A 200 -3.89 -2.18 -25.56
CA SER A 200 -4.68 -3.14 -26.35
C SER A 200 -6.19 -3.01 -26.08
N GLY A 201 -6.61 -2.10 -25.20
CA GLY A 201 -8.01 -1.89 -24.82
C GLY A 201 -8.53 -2.88 -23.78
N ARG A 202 -7.66 -3.69 -23.16
CA ARG A 202 -8.05 -4.57 -22.04
C ARG A 202 -8.43 -3.71 -20.84
N ARG A 203 -9.57 -4.02 -20.23
CA ARG A 203 -10.10 -3.31 -19.06
C ARG A 203 -9.76 -4.08 -17.79
N ASN A 204 -9.24 -3.41 -16.76
CA ASN A 204 -9.03 -4.01 -15.44
C ASN A 204 -10.08 -3.50 -14.43
N PRO A 205 -11.11 -4.30 -14.06
CA PRO A 205 -12.18 -3.88 -13.17
C PRO A 205 -11.82 -3.85 -11.68
N GLU A 206 -10.55 -4.07 -11.31
CA GLU A 206 -10.11 -4.10 -9.91
C GLU A 206 -10.31 -2.77 -9.17
N TYR A 207 -10.23 -1.64 -9.89
CA TYR A 207 -10.32 -0.30 -9.32
C TYR A 207 -10.88 0.70 -10.36
N ILE A 208 -11.52 1.77 -9.89
CA ILE A 208 -12.04 2.85 -10.75
C ILE A 208 -10.87 3.72 -11.24
N SER A 209 -10.76 3.99 -12.54
CA SER A 209 -9.64 4.80 -13.07
C SER A 209 -9.62 6.20 -12.44
N LEU A 210 -8.44 6.66 -12.00
CA LEU A 210 -8.26 8.01 -11.44
C LEU A 210 -8.64 9.13 -12.40
N GLY A 211 -8.76 8.85 -13.70
CA GLY A 211 -9.34 9.78 -14.69
C GLY A 211 -10.80 10.14 -14.38
N CYS A 212 -11.49 9.36 -13.53
CA CYS A 212 -12.87 9.58 -13.13
C CYS A 212 -13.04 10.32 -11.79
N ASP A 213 -11.96 10.59 -11.02
CA ASP A 213 -12.01 11.08 -9.62
C ASP A 213 -13.01 12.23 -9.36
N SER A 214 -13.09 13.18 -10.29
CA SER A 214 -13.90 14.39 -10.19
C SER A 214 -15.18 14.36 -11.02
N LEU A 215 -15.53 13.22 -11.63
CA LEU A 215 -16.70 13.07 -12.52
C LEU A 215 -17.83 12.30 -11.81
N PRO A 216 -19.10 12.74 -11.88
CA PRO A 216 -20.22 12.14 -11.13
C PRO A 216 -20.75 10.83 -11.76
N VAL A 217 -19.86 9.89 -12.04
CA VAL A 217 -20.10 8.68 -12.83
C VAL A 217 -20.65 7.49 -12.03
N LEU A 218 -20.62 7.55 -10.70
CA LEU A 218 -21.10 6.48 -9.82
C LEU A 218 -22.48 6.84 -9.26
N ARG A 219 -23.50 6.67 -10.11
CA ARG A 219 -24.92 7.00 -9.84
C ARG A 219 -25.09 8.44 -9.31
N GLY A 220 -24.40 9.39 -9.94
CA GLY A 220 -24.46 10.83 -9.59
C GLY A 220 -23.43 11.29 -8.56
N ARG A 221 -22.66 10.37 -7.95
CA ARG A 221 -21.50 10.70 -7.10
C ARG A 221 -20.19 10.54 -7.88
N THR A 222 -19.15 11.27 -7.50
CA THR A 222 -17.78 11.01 -7.97
C THR A 222 -17.12 9.88 -7.16
N PRO A 223 -16.08 9.21 -7.67
CA PRO A 223 -15.32 8.21 -6.91
C PRO A 223 -14.82 8.75 -5.56
N ILE A 224 -14.24 9.95 -5.54
CA ILE A 224 -13.79 10.60 -4.29
C ILE A 224 -14.94 10.82 -3.30
N GLN A 225 -16.15 11.18 -3.78
CA GLN A 225 -17.33 11.29 -2.92
C GLN A 225 -17.77 9.94 -2.36
N VAL A 226 -17.78 8.88 -3.18
CA VAL A 226 -18.09 7.50 -2.72
C VAL A 226 -17.11 7.06 -1.63
N TYR A 227 -15.81 7.27 -1.84
CA TYR A 227 -14.77 6.92 -0.87
C TYR A 227 -14.91 7.73 0.42
N SER A 228 -15.20 9.04 0.32
CA SER A 228 -15.45 9.92 1.47
C SER A 228 -16.70 9.51 2.27
N ASP A 229 -17.80 9.16 1.59
CA ASP A 229 -19.04 8.72 2.25
C ASP A 229 -18.85 7.37 2.97
N TYR A 230 -18.09 6.46 2.37
CA TYR A 230 -17.72 5.18 2.96
C TYR A 230 -16.87 5.36 4.24
N MET A 231 -15.81 6.16 4.15
CA MET A 231 -14.96 6.51 5.31
C MET A 231 -15.77 7.20 6.41
N ARG A 232 -16.70 8.09 6.05
CA ARG A 232 -17.59 8.76 7.01
C ARG A 232 -18.52 7.76 7.70
N SER A 233 -19.10 6.81 6.96
CA SER A 233 -19.92 5.75 7.55
C SER A 233 -19.12 4.86 8.50
N PHE A 234 -17.89 4.50 8.12
CA PHE A 234 -16.97 3.77 8.99
C PHE A 234 -16.71 4.56 10.29
N ARG A 235 -16.32 5.84 10.18
CA ARG A 235 -16.09 6.71 11.33
C ARG A 235 -17.29 6.76 12.27
N GLU A 236 -18.49 7.02 11.78
CA GLU A 236 -19.67 7.10 12.64
C GLU A 236 -20.02 5.76 13.31
N ARG A 237 -19.79 4.63 12.62
CA ARG A 237 -20.02 3.28 13.18
C ARG A 237 -19.03 2.89 14.27
N PHE A 238 -17.80 3.39 14.18
CA PHE A 238 -16.65 2.98 15.00
C PHE A 238 -16.03 4.09 15.86
N LYS A 239 -16.67 5.27 15.94
CA LYS A 239 -16.16 6.46 16.65
C LYS A 239 -15.63 6.19 18.06
N ASP A 240 -16.27 5.30 18.81
CA ASP A 240 -15.92 4.97 20.21
C ASP A 240 -14.71 4.02 20.32
N TYR A 241 -14.16 3.58 19.18
CA TYR A 241 -13.00 2.68 19.07
C TYR A 241 -11.81 3.32 18.33
N LEU A 242 -11.99 4.45 17.64
CA LEU A 242 -10.91 5.16 16.94
C LEU A 242 -9.93 5.76 17.95
N GLY A 243 -8.64 5.68 17.65
CA GLY A 243 -7.56 6.16 18.52
C GLY A 243 -7.24 5.26 19.72
N ASP A 244 -8.17 4.39 20.15
CA ASP A 244 -7.89 3.30 21.11
C ASP A 244 -7.68 1.96 20.40
N VAL A 245 -8.76 1.25 20.06
CA VAL A 245 -8.67 -0.10 19.47
C VAL A 245 -8.25 -0.02 18.01
N ILE A 246 -8.88 0.88 17.24
CA ILE A 246 -8.54 1.16 15.85
C ILE A 246 -7.50 2.27 15.85
N VAL A 247 -6.23 1.88 15.72
CA VAL A 247 -5.08 2.80 15.81
C VAL A 247 -4.69 3.39 14.47
N GLU A 248 -5.10 2.77 13.36
CA GLU A 248 -4.67 3.16 12.02
C GLU A 248 -5.75 2.86 10.98
N ILE A 249 -5.93 3.81 10.05
CA ILE A 249 -6.74 3.67 8.84
C ILE A 249 -5.81 3.75 7.63
N GLN A 250 -5.58 2.62 6.97
CA GLN A 250 -4.86 2.58 5.71
C GLN A 250 -5.82 2.90 4.56
N VAL A 251 -5.54 3.95 3.79
CA VAL A 251 -6.43 4.42 2.73
C VAL A 251 -6.04 3.77 1.40
N GLY A 252 -6.93 2.97 0.82
CA GLY A 252 -6.68 2.30 -0.46
C GLY A 252 -6.73 3.26 -1.64
N MET A 253 -5.64 3.37 -2.40
CA MET A 253 -5.47 4.36 -3.49
C MET A 253 -5.25 3.72 -4.87
N GLY A 254 -5.73 2.50 -5.06
CA GLY A 254 -5.52 1.75 -6.30
C GLY A 254 -5.63 0.22 -6.12
N PRO A 255 -5.14 -0.56 -7.10
CA PRO A 255 -5.11 -2.01 -7.05
C PRO A 255 -4.31 -2.52 -5.83
N CYS A 256 -4.77 -3.61 -5.22
CA CYS A 256 -4.27 -4.12 -3.93
C CYS A 256 -4.26 -3.08 -2.78
N GLY A 257 -5.00 -1.96 -2.93
CA GLY A 257 -4.97 -0.81 -2.02
C GLY A 257 -3.76 0.10 -2.19
N GLU A 258 -2.85 -0.21 -3.12
CA GLU A 258 -1.59 0.48 -3.32
C GLU A 258 -1.76 1.70 -4.22
N LEU A 259 -1.08 2.81 -3.91
CA LEU A 259 -0.99 3.97 -4.79
C LEU A 259 -0.13 3.62 -6.01
N ARG A 260 -0.75 3.08 -7.06
CA ARG A 260 -0.12 2.76 -8.37
C ARG A 260 -1.18 2.52 -9.44
N TYR A 261 -0.72 2.35 -10.67
CA TYR A 261 -1.52 1.75 -11.74
C TYR A 261 -1.45 0.20 -11.71
N PRO A 262 -2.45 -0.51 -12.26
CA PRO A 262 -2.43 -1.97 -12.36
C PRO A 262 -1.59 -2.46 -13.56
N SER A 263 -0.29 -2.16 -13.56
CA SER A 263 0.59 -2.43 -14.70
C SER A 263 1.10 -3.87 -14.82
N TYR A 264 0.93 -4.70 -13.77
CA TYR A 264 1.38 -6.10 -13.71
C TYR A 264 0.28 -7.10 -13.28
N PRO A 265 -0.90 -7.13 -13.90
CA PRO A 265 -1.98 -8.03 -13.49
C PRO A 265 -1.64 -9.49 -13.84
N GLU A 266 -1.53 -10.36 -12.84
CA GLU A 266 -1.27 -11.80 -13.06
C GLU A 266 -2.47 -12.55 -13.65
N SER A 267 -3.67 -12.01 -13.47
CA SER A 267 -4.93 -12.56 -13.97
C SER A 267 -4.85 -13.05 -15.42
N ASN A 268 -5.30 -14.29 -15.64
CA ASN A 268 -5.28 -15.00 -16.93
C ASN A 268 -3.88 -15.14 -17.55
N GLY A 269 -2.80 -14.98 -16.76
CA GLY A 269 -1.42 -15.02 -17.23
C GLY A 269 -1.01 -13.82 -18.09
N THR A 270 -1.72 -12.69 -17.94
CA THR A 270 -1.47 -11.43 -18.68
C THR A 270 -0.05 -10.93 -18.47
N TRP A 271 0.35 -10.78 -17.22
CA TRP A 271 1.72 -10.50 -16.81
C TRP A 271 2.31 -11.69 -16.03
N ARG A 272 3.64 -11.81 -16.07
CA ARG A 272 4.44 -12.73 -15.25
C ARG A 272 5.74 -12.06 -14.86
N PHE A 273 6.20 -12.31 -13.65
CA PHE A 273 7.51 -11.88 -13.20
C PHE A 273 8.63 -12.44 -14.11
N PRO A 274 9.63 -11.63 -14.53
CA PRO A 274 9.89 -10.24 -14.15
C PRO A 274 9.55 -9.21 -15.25
N GLY A 275 8.44 -9.34 -15.97
CA GLY A 275 8.13 -8.48 -17.13
C GLY A 275 7.96 -6.98 -16.80
N ILE A 276 8.19 -6.11 -17.78
CA ILE A 276 8.10 -4.63 -17.63
C ILE A 276 6.70 -4.10 -17.27
N GLY A 277 5.63 -4.86 -17.49
CA GLY A 277 4.24 -4.37 -17.37
C GLY A 277 3.82 -3.45 -18.54
N GLU A 278 2.64 -2.83 -18.45
CA GLU A 278 2.17 -1.85 -19.43
C GLU A 278 1.57 -0.61 -18.77
N PHE A 279 1.69 0.55 -19.43
CA PHE A 279 0.98 1.78 -19.04
C PHE A 279 -0.55 1.60 -19.14
N GLN A 280 -1.27 2.06 -18.11
CA GLN A 280 -2.71 1.79 -17.92
C GLN A 280 -3.61 3.02 -18.16
N CYS A 281 -3.17 3.95 -19.02
CA CYS A 281 -3.77 5.28 -19.22
C CYS A 281 -4.66 5.41 -20.47
N TYR A 282 -5.15 4.31 -21.05
CA TYR A 282 -5.81 4.32 -22.35
C TYR A 282 -7.35 4.44 -22.29
N ASP A 283 -7.93 4.58 -21.10
CA ASP A 283 -9.34 4.95 -20.95
C ASP A 283 -9.57 6.38 -21.47
N LYS A 284 -10.81 6.69 -21.91
CA LYS A 284 -11.09 7.98 -22.56
C LYS A 284 -10.82 9.21 -21.68
N TYR A 285 -10.91 9.08 -20.36
CA TYR A 285 -10.74 10.20 -19.43
C TYR A 285 -9.26 10.53 -19.24
N MET A 286 -8.44 9.49 -19.02
CA MET A 286 -6.98 9.63 -19.01
C MET A 286 -6.44 10.12 -20.34
N ARG A 287 -6.94 9.61 -21.47
CA ARG A 287 -6.55 10.10 -22.80
C ARG A 287 -6.90 11.57 -23.03
N ALA A 288 -8.10 12.01 -22.64
CA ALA A 288 -8.47 13.43 -22.71
C ALA A 288 -7.60 14.31 -21.81
N SER A 289 -7.19 13.82 -20.62
CA SER A 289 -6.25 14.54 -19.75
C SER A 289 -4.84 14.62 -20.32
N LEU A 290 -4.37 13.59 -21.03
CA LEU A 290 -3.07 13.59 -21.72
C LEU A 290 -3.08 14.59 -22.89
N GLU A 291 -4.13 14.56 -23.70
CA GLU A 291 -4.33 15.49 -24.81
C GLU A 291 -4.32 16.94 -24.33
N ALA A 292 -5.14 17.29 -23.34
CA ALA A 292 -5.17 18.63 -22.75
C ALA A 292 -3.82 19.07 -22.15
N SER A 293 -3.06 18.15 -21.54
CA SER A 293 -1.72 18.45 -21.01
C SER A 293 -0.72 18.76 -22.12
N ALA A 294 -0.76 18.01 -23.24
CA ALA A 294 0.09 18.27 -24.39
C ALA A 294 -0.28 19.56 -25.13
N GLU A 295 -1.58 19.88 -25.23
CA GLU A 295 -2.05 21.15 -25.79
C GLU A 295 -1.56 22.35 -24.97
N ALA A 296 -1.63 22.26 -23.63
CA ALA A 296 -1.18 23.34 -22.74
C ALA A 296 0.32 23.65 -22.85
N GLN A 297 1.14 22.68 -23.25
CA GLN A 297 2.58 22.86 -23.52
C GLN A 297 2.89 23.23 -24.99
N GLY A 298 1.87 23.40 -25.85
CA GLY A 298 2.04 23.65 -27.28
C GLY A 298 2.54 22.45 -28.08
N LYS A 299 2.55 21.25 -27.49
CA LYS A 299 3.10 20.00 -28.04
C LYS A 299 1.99 19.02 -28.44
N LYS A 300 0.92 19.50 -29.11
CA LYS A 300 -0.33 18.75 -29.36
C LYS A 300 -0.15 17.28 -29.79
N ASP A 301 0.82 17.01 -30.65
CA ASP A 301 1.08 15.66 -31.17
C ASP A 301 1.52 14.64 -30.12
N TRP A 302 2.10 15.10 -28.99
CA TRP A 302 2.47 14.26 -27.85
C TRP A 302 1.23 13.74 -27.08
N GLY A 303 0.08 14.40 -27.24
CA GLY A 303 -1.15 14.08 -26.50
C GLY A 303 -2.06 13.04 -27.14
N ARG A 304 -1.84 12.71 -28.43
CA ARG A 304 -2.78 11.89 -29.23
C ARG A 304 -2.97 10.46 -28.68
N SER A 305 -1.92 9.90 -28.07
CA SER A 305 -1.92 8.61 -27.37
C SER A 305 -0.75 8.53 -26.38
N GLY A 306 -0.79 7.57 -25.47
CA GLY A 306 0.42 7.14 -24.74
C GLY A 306 1.49 6.55 -25.69
N PRO A 307 2.70 6.23 -25.17
CA PRO A 307 3.83 5.77 -25.96
C PRO A 307 3.51 4.60 -26.89
N HIS A 308 4.11 4.62 -28.08
CA HIS A 308 3.85 3.65 -29.14
C HIS A 308 4.90 2.53 -29.22
N ASP A 309 5.99 2.67 -28.46
CA ASP A 309 7.21 1.86 -28.47
C ASP A 309 7.54 1.23 -27.10
N SER A 310 6.59 1.30 -26.16
CA SER A 310 6.67 0.77 -24.78
C SER A 310 6.63 -0.77 -24.66
N GLY A 311 6.43 -1.49 -25.76
CA GLY A 311 6.37 -2.95 -25.74
C GLY A 311 5.08 -3.50 -25.12
N GLN A 312 5.19 -4.66 -24.47
CA GLN A 312 4.11 -5.41 -23.84
C GLN A 312 4.51 -5.99 -22.48
N TYR A 313 3.52 -6.37 -21.65
CA TYR A 313 3.67 -6.82 -20.25
C TYR A 313 4.90 -7.67 -19.92
N ASN A 314 5.22 -8.67 -20.76
CA ASN A 314 6.21 -9.71 -20.47
C ASN A 314 7.56 -9.52 -21.16
N GLN A 315 7.79 -8.39 -21.81
CA GLN A 315 9.09 -8.07 -22.42
C GLN A 315 10.11 -7.59 -21.37
N PHE A 316 11.39 -7.54 -21.75
CA PHE A 316 12.44 -6.88 -20.98
C PHE A 316 12.67 -5.44 -21.50
N PRO A 317 13.27 -4.52 -20.70
CA PRO A 317 13.43 -3.12 -21.10
C PRO A 317 14.16 -2.94 -22.44
N GLU A 318 15.23 -3.72 -22.66
CA GLU A 318 16.05 -3.65 -23.87
C GLU A 318 15.36 -4.19 -25.14
N ASP A 319 14.24 -4.93 -25.00
CA ASP A 319 13.42 -5.39 -26.13
C ASP A 319 12.47 -4.30 -26.68
N THR A 320 12.44 -3.12 -26.04
CA THR A 320 11.50 -2.04 -26.34
C THR A 320 12.20 -0.78 -26.86
N GLY A 321 11.51 0.01 -27.68
CA GLY A 321 12.01 1.34 -28.06
C GLY A 321 12.01 2.31 -26.89
N PHE A 322 10.99 2.20 -26.02
CA PHE A 322 10.78 3.17 -24.95
C PHE A 322 11.73 2.97 -23.77
N PHE A 323 11.93 1.74 -23.27
CA PHE A 323 12.62 1.48 -21.99
C PHE A 323 14.08 1.02 -22.10
N ARG A 324 14.59 0.74 -23.31
CA ARG A 324 16.00 0.37 -23.51
C ARG A 324 16.96 1.42 -22.96
N ARG A 325 18.22 1.05 -22.75
CA ARG A 325 19.28 1.86 -22.09
C ARG A 325 19.26 3.35 -22.44
N ASP A 326 19.13 3.68 -23.72
CA ASP A 326 19.10 5.04 -24.27
C ASP A 326 17.83 5.22 -25.16
N GLY A 327 16.68 4.76 -24.63
CA GLY A 327 15.36 4.76 -25.28
C GLY A 327 14.52 6.02 -25.05
N THR A 328 13.28 6.00 -25.55
CA THR A 328 12.36 7.15 -25.56
C THR A 328 12.06 7.69 -24.15
N TRP A 329 12.17 6.87 -23.09
CA TRP A 329 12.03 7.28 -21.68
C TRP A 329 12.90 8.49 -21.30
N ASN A 330 14.06 8.67 -21.93
CA ASN A 330 15.03 9.73 -21.65
C ASN A 330 15.01 10.86 -22.70
N THR A 331 13.92 11.02 -23.44
CA THR A 331 13.70 12.13 -24.41
C THR A 331 12.76 13.18 -23.84
N GLU A 332 12.65 14.37 -24.45
CA GLU A 332 11.67 15.39 -24.01
C GLU A 332 10.23 14.84 -23.96
N TYR A 333 9.84 14.01 -24.94
CA TYR A 333 8.52 13.37 -24.97
C TYR A 333 8.36 12.33 -23.84
N GLY A 334 9.41 11.53 -23.58
CA GLY A 334 9.41 10.56 -22.48
C GLY A 334 9.27 11.23 -21.13
N GLN A 335 10.03 12.30 -20.91
CA GLN A 335 9.95 13.13 -19.70
C GLN A 335 8.54 13.72 -19.54
N PHE A 336 8.01 14.40 -20.56
CA PHE A 336 6.64 14.92 -20.57
C PHE A 336 5.59 13.86 -20.19
N PHE A 337 5.65 12.68 -20.83
CA PHE A 337 4.67 11.63 -20.59
C PHE A 337 4.79 11.03 -19.18
N LEU A 338 6.01 10.81 -18.68
CA LEU A 338 6.25 10.23 -17.35
C LEU A 338 5.96 11.22 -16.21
N GLU A 339 6.24 12.51 -16.40
CA GLU A 339 5.81 13.60 -15.51
C GLU A 339 4.29 13.67 -15.43
N TRP A 340 3.59 13.66 -16.57
CA TRP A 340 2.13 13.61 -16.60
C TRP A 340 1.58 12.36 -15.90
N TYR A 341 2.11 11.17 -16.24
CA TYR A 341 1.56 9.90 -15.77
C TYR A 341 1.72 9.69 -14.26
N SER A 342 2.91 10.02 -13.74
CA SER A 342 3.20 10.02 -12.28
C SER A 342 2.50 11.17 -11.56
N GLY A 343 2.42 12.36 -12.18
CA GLY A 343 1.70 13.51 -11.65
C GLY A 343 0.20 13.24 -11.45
N LYS A 344 -0.44 12.54 -12.39
CA LYS A 344 -1.84 12.08 -12.24
C LYS A 344 -2.02 11.13 -11.06
N LEU A 345 -1.03 10.28 -10.77
CA LEU A 345 -1.05 9.39 -9.60
C LEU A 345 -0.87 10.18 -8.28
N LEU A 346 0.03 11.16 -8.24
CA LEU A 346 0.20 12.05 -7.08
C LEU A 346 -1.07 12.87 -6.81
N GLU A 347 -1.69 13.45 -7.84
CA GLU A 347 -2.97 14.17 -7.73
C GLU A 347 -4.09 13.27 -7.18
N HIS A 348 -4.13 12.00 -7.57
CA HIS A 348 -5.12 11.03 -7.08
C HIS A 348 -4.96 10.75 -5.59
N GLY A 349 -3.72 10.48 -5.15
CA GLY A 349 -3.39 10.33 -3.74
C GLY A 349 -3.76 11.57 -2.92
N ASP A 350 -3.37 12.77 -3.40
CA ASP A 350 -3.68 14.06 -2.76
C ASP A 350 -5.19 14.28 -2.57
N ARG A 351 -6.00 13.98 -3.60
CA ARG A 351 -7.48 14.08 -3.54
C ARG A 351 -8.09 13.10 -2.54
N ILE A 352 -7.67 11.84 -2.55
CA ILE A 352 -8.19 10.82 -1.63
C ILE A 352 -7.78 11.13 -0.19
N LEU A 353 -6.53 11.51 0.05
CA LEU A 353 -6.01 11.75 1.39
C LEU A 353 -6.54 13.06 1.98
N THR A 354 -6.78 14.09 1.17
CA THR A 354 -7.55 15.28 1.59
C THR A 354 -8.94 14.88 2.11
N ALA A 355 -9.62 13.95 1.43
CA ALA A 355 -10.94 13.46 1.86
C ALA A 355 -10.88 12.55 3.10
N ALA A 356 -9.80 11.76 3.26
CA ALA A 356 -9.58 10.92 4.43
C ALA A 356 -9.21 11.74 5.67
N GLU A 357 -8.32 12.71 5.53
CA GLU A 357 -7.94 13.68 6.57
C GLU A 357 -9.19 14.41 7.09
N ALA A 358 -9.99 14.99 6.19
CA ALA A 358 -11.23 15.69 6.56
C ALA A 358 -12.27 14.81 7.28
N VAL A 359 -12.20 13.48 7.13
CA VAL A 359 -13.05 12.53 7.88
C VAL A 359 -12.42 12.18 9.23
N PHE A 360 -11.15 11.76 9.25
CA PHE A 360 -10.52 11.16 10.44
C PHE A 360 -9.75 12.12 11.34
N GLN A 361 -9.59 13.40 10.96
CA GLN A 361 -8.97 14.42 11.80
C GLN A 361 -9.64 14.48 13.19
N GLY A 362 -8.82 14.52 14.23
CA GLY A 362 -9.27 14.56 15.63
C GLY A 362 -9.79 13.23 16.19
N THR A 363 -9.78 12.12 15.43
CA THR A 363 -10.23 10.80 15.93
C THR A 363 -9.14 10.00 16.66
N GLY A 364 -7.89 10.46 16.63
CA GLY A 364 -6.74 9.81 17.28
C GLY A 364 -6.16 8.61 16.52
N ALA A 365 -6.88 8.04 15.53
CA ALA A 365 -6.32 7.05 14.62
C ALA A 365 -5.35 7.71 13.62
N LYS A 366 -4.20 7.06 13.36
CA LYS A 366 -3.28 7.48 12.28
C LYS A 366 -3.89 7.18 10.91
N LEU A 367 -3.48 7.95 9.90
CA LEU A 367 -3.69 7.60 8.50
C LEU A 367 -2.43 6.97 7.93
N SER A 368 -2.57 5.96 7.08
CA SER A 368 -1.47 5.40 6.30
C SER A 368 -1.85 5.22 4.82
N GLY A 369 -0.84 5.17 3.96
CA GLY A 369 -0.99 4.99 2.52
C GLY A 369 0.06 4.01 2.01
N LYS A 370 -0.38 3.02 1.22
CA LYS A 370 0.49 1.92 0.77
C LYS A 370 1.14 2.21 -0.57
N VAL A 371 2.45 1.96 -0.66
CA VAL A 371 3.27 2.10 -1.88
C VAL A 371 3.94 0.76 -2.18
N ALA A 372 3.93 0.34 -3.45
CA ALA A 372 4.36 -0.99 -3.86
C ALA A 372 5.88 -1.11 -4.05
N GLY A 373 6.47 -2.19 -3.52
CA GLY A 373 7.87 -2.57 -3.71
C GLY A 373 8.16 -3.18 -5.08
N ILE A 374 8.22 -2.36 -6.13
CA ILE A 374 8.46 -2.83 -7.51
C ILE A 374 9.96 -3.00 -7.73
N HIS A 375 10.49 -4.14 -7.29
CA HIS A 375 11.93 -4.37 -7.17
C HIS A 375 12.60 -4.92 -8.43
N TRP A 376 11.86 -5.36 -9.45
CA TRP A 376 12.42 -5.89 -10.70
C TRP A 376 12.73 -4.78 -11.69
N HIS A 377 13.75 -5.00 -12.52
CA HIS A 377 14.35 -3.99 -13.41
C HIS A 377 14.91 -2.73 -12.74
N TYR A 378 14.88 -2.60 -11.40
CA TYR A 378 15.48 -1.50 -10.64
C TYR A 378 16.96 -1.26 -10.96
N ARG A 379 17.74 -2.28 -11.36
CA ARG A 379 19.15 -2.11 -11.77
C ARG A 379 19.34 -1.65 -13.23
N THR A 380 18.26 -1.52 -13.99
CA THR A 380 18.31 -0.96 -15.35
C THR A 380 18.29 0.57 -15.32
N ARG A 381 18.62 1.24 -16.42
CA ARG A 381 18.64 2.71 -16.43
C ARG A 381 17.24 3.33 -16.32
N SER A 382 16.27 2.67 -16.93
CA SER A 382 14.89 3.16 -17.09
C SER A 382 13.97 2.76 -15.96
N HIS A 383 14.31 1.76 -15.13
CA HIS A 383 13.43 1.29 -14.05
C HIS A 383 12.02 0.93 -14.56
N ALA A 384 11.95 0.28 -15.73
CA ALA A 384 10.73 0.18 -16.55
C ALA A 384 9.45 -0.24 -15.80
N ALA A 385 9.55 -1.17 -14.85
CA ALA A 385 8.40 -1.65 -14.07
C ALA A 385 7.87 -0.60 -13.07
N GLU A 386 8.75 0.20 -12.49
CA GLU A 386 8.38 1.35 -11.65
C GLU A 386 7.66 2.40 -12.51
N LEU A 387 8.21 2.70 -13.70
CA LEU A 387 7.60 3.65 -14.65
C LEU A 387 6.19 3.23 -15.08
N THR A 388 5.98 1.96 -15.47
CA THR A 388 4.65 1.48 -15.91
C THR A 388 3.63 1.49 -14.78
N ALA A 389 4.07 1.32 -13.53
CA ALA A 389 3.22 1.45 -12.34
C ALA A 389 2.94 2.90 -11.91
N GLY A 390 3.57 3.89 -12.54
CA GLY A 390 3.39 5.32 -12.27
C GLY A 390 4.41 5.92 -11.31
N TYR A 391 5.41 5.16 -10.85
CA TYR A 391 6.53 5.68 -10.09
C TYR A 391 7.58 6.18 -11.07
N TYR A 392 7.69 7.50 -11.27
CA TYR A 392 8.72 8.09 -12.13
C TYR A 392 10.09 8.11 -11.42
N ASN A 393 10.54 6.93 -11.04
CA ASN A 393 11.86 6.65 -10.52
C ASN A 393 12.78 6.26 -11.68
N THR A 394 14.00 6.77 -11.71
CA THR A 394 15.03 6.35 -12.67
C THR A 394 16.41 6.44 -12.02
N ARG A 395 17.45 6.00 -12.72
CA ARG A 395 18.85 6.18 -12.30
C ARG A 395 19.28 7.63 -12.02
N HIS A 396 18.46 8.63 -12.39
CA HIS A 396 18.75 10.06 -12.30
C HIS A 396 17.69 10.86 -11.51
N GLN A 397 16.58 10.24 -11.13
CA GLN A 397 15.42 10.93 -10.55
C GLN A 397 14.77 10.06 -9.49
N ASP A 398 14.55 10.61 -8.31
CA ASP A 398 13.85 9.93 -7.21
C ASP A 398 12.33 10.04 -7.40
N GLY A 399 11.70 8.91 -7.76
CA GLY A 399 10.24 8.82 -7.93
C GLY A 399 9.46 8.67 -6.62
N TYR A 400 10.13 8.38 -5.51
CA TYR A 400 9.52 8.11 -4.20
C TYR A 400 9.48 9.35 -3.30
N LEU A 401 10.44 10.27 -3.45
CA LEU A 401 10.46 11.53 -2.69
C LEU A 401 9.18 12.38 -2.88
N PRO A 402 8.63 12.59 -4.10
CA PRO A 402 7.37 13.31 -4.28
C PRO A 402 6.18 12.61 -3.61
N ILE A 403 6.16 11.27 -3.60
CA ILE A 403 5.12 10.47 -2.93
C ILE A 403 5.21 10.68 -1.41
N ALA A 404 6.42 10.59 -0.84
CA ALA A 404 6.64 10.82 0.59
C ALA A 404 6.27 12.26 1.01
N GLN A 405 6.56 13.26 0.18
CA GLN A 405 6.15 14.65 0.42
C GLN A 405 4.63 14.83 0.40
N MET A 406 3.94 14.21 -0.56
CA MET A 406 2.48 14.22 -0.66
C MET A 406 1.82 13.54 0.56
N LEU A 407 2.37 12.41 1.04
CA LEU A 407 1.87 11.74 2.25
C LEU A 407 2.08 12.60 3.51
N VAL A 408 3.26 13.21 3.68
CA VAL A 408 3.58 14.09 4.82
C VAL A 408 2.67 15.32 4.89
N LYS A 409 2.30 15.91 3.74
CA LYS A 409 1.35 17.03 3.67
C LYS A 409 0.03 16.74 4.40
N HIS A 410 -0.40 15.48 4.42
CA HIS A 410 -1.65 15.01 5.04
C HIS A 410 -1.43 14.29 6.39
N GLY A 411 -0.20 14.27 6.93
CA GLY A 411 0.13 13.54 8.15
C GLY A 411 0.02 12.01 8.01
N VAL A 412 0.22 11.48 6.81
CA VAL A 412 -0.01 10.07 6.46
C VAL A 412 1.31 9.27 6.53
N VAL A 413 1.28 8.12 7.20
CA VAL A 413 2.39 7.17 7.25
C VAL A 413 2.56 6.48 5.90
N LEU A 414 3.77 6.44 5.35
CA LEU A 414 4.06 5.64 4.16
C LEU A 414 4.23 4.18 4.57
N ASN A 415 3.37 3.28 4.10
CA ASN A 415 3.54 1.84 4.28
C ASN A 415 4.12 1.22 3.01
N PHE A 416 5.18 0.42 3.13
CA PHE A 416 5.95 -0.10 2.00
C PHE A 416 6.22 -1.60 2.09
N THR A 417 6.19 -2.31 0.96
CA THR A 417 6.36 -3.78 0.91
C THR A 417 7.83 -4.20 0.65
N CYS A 418 8.07 -5.51 0.50
CA CYS A 418 9.39 -6.11 0.20
C CYS A 418 10.46 -5.99 1.30
N MET A 419 10.07 -5.70 2.55
CA MET A 419 11.00 -5.52 3.67
C MET A 419 11.80 -6.79 4.04
N GLU A 420 11.34 -7.96 3.59
CA GLU A 420 11.92 -9.28 3.82
C GLU A 420 12.87 -9.76 2.71
N MET A 421 12.79 -9.14 1.53
CA MET A 421 13.48 -9.61 0.33
C MET A 421 14.97 -9.25 0.34
N ARG A 422 15.79 -10.15 -0.22
CA ARG A 422 17.23 -9.94 -0.44
C ARG A 422 17.55 -9.95 -1.93
N ASP A 423 18.54 -9.17 -2.34
CA ASP A 423 19.01 -9.10 -3.73
C ASP A 423 19.58 -10.45 -4.20
N GLY A 424 20.23 -11.19 -3.28
CA GLY A 424 20.79 -12.53 -3.55
C GLY A 424 19.77 -13.65 -3.70
N GLU A 425 18.49 -13.41 -3.37
CA GLU A 425 17.38 -14.36 -3.60
C GLU A 425 16.76 -14.19 -5.00
N GLN A 426 17.11 -13.12 -5.73
CA GLN A 426 16.48 -12.74 -6.98
C GLN A 426 17.18 -13.36 -8.20
N PRO A 427 16.46 -13.75 -9.27
CA PRO A 427 17.08 -14.27 -10.48
C PRO A 427 17.82 -13.15 -11.24
N GLY A 428 19.08 -13.41 -11.59
CA GLY A 428 19.97 -12.38 -12.18
C GLY A 428 19.44 -11.70 -13.45
N HIS A 429 18.66 -12.40 -14.28
CA HIS A 429 18.07 -11.84 -15.49
C HIS A 429 17.01 -10.75 -15.23
N ALA A 430 16.36 -10.77 -14.05
CA ALA A 430 15.31 -9.82 -13.69
C ALA A 430 15.86 -8.41 -13.38
N ASN A 431 17.17 -8.25 -13.20
CA ASN A 431 17.80 -7.00 -12.77
C ASN A 431 17.19 -6.41 -11.48
N CYS A 432 16.80 -7.29 -10.55
CA CYS A 432 16.18 -6.92 -9.29
C CYS A 432 17.15 -6.24 -8.31
N SER A 433 16.60 -5.42 -7.41
CA SER A 433 17.34 -4.86 -6.27
C SER A 433 16.43 -4.44 -5.11
N PRO A 434 15.63 -5.33 -4.50
CA PRO A 434 14.77 -4.99 -3.35
C PRO A 434 15.52 -4.28 -2.21
N GLU A 435 16.77 -4.66 -1.92
CA GLU A 435 17.57 -4.01 -0.86
C GLU A 435 18.06 -2.61 -1.27
N GLY A 436 18.18 -2.35 -2.58
CA GLY A 436 18.43 -1.02 -3.13
C GLY A 436 17.19 -0.13 -3.03
N LEU A 437 16.06 -0.65 -3.50
CA LEU A 437 14.76 0.01 -3.48
C LEU A 437 14.33 0.41 -2.06
N VAL A 438 14.37 -0.53 -1.11
CA VAL A 438 14.04 -0.24 0.30
C VAL A 438 14.96 0.86 0.87
N ARG A 439 16.27 0.83 0.59
CA ARG A 439 17.19 1.90 1.02
C ARG A 439 16.84 3.25 0.41
N GLN A 440 16.42 3.29 -0.86
CA GLN A 440 15.97 4.53 -1.50
C GLN A 440 14.71 5.06 -0.81
N VAL A 441 13.68 4.24 -0.61
CA VAL A 441 12.43 4.66 0.06
C VAL A 441 12.71 5.13 1.49
N LYS A 442 13.57 4.45 2.25
CA LYS A 442 14.03 4.92 3.57
C LYS A 442 14.71 6.30 3.50
N SER A 443 15.48 6.58 2.45
CA SER A 443 16.11 7.88 2.22
C SER A 443 15.09 8.97 1.84
N ALA A 444 14.16 8.64 0.95
CA ALA A 444 13.07 9.53 0.52
C ALA A 444 12.16 9.91 1.70
N THR A 445 11.70 8.95 2.51
CA THR A 445 10.89 9.23 3.71
C THR A 445 11.66 10.05 4.74
N LYS A 446 12.94 9.74 4.98
CA LYS A 446 13.79 10.52 5.89
C LYS A 446 13.94 11.98 5.42
N THR A 447 14.07 12.18 4.11
CA THR A 447 14.23 13.51 3.51
C THR A 447 12.93 14.32 3.55
N ALA A 448 11.77 13.66 3.36
CA ALA A 448 10.46 14.28 3.47
C ALA A 448 9.99 14.51 4.93
N GLY A 449 10.60 13.83 5.90
CA GLY A 449 10.10 13.80 7.29
C GLY A 449 8.91 12.85 7.49
N ALA A 450 8.72 11.87 6.60
CA ALA A 450 7.63 10.90 6.67
C ALA A 450 7.91 9.78 7.69
N GLU A 451 6.89 9.35 8.43
CA GLU A 451 6.91 8.04 9.07
C GLU A 451 6.88 6.94 8.01
N LEU A 452 7.60 5.84 8.26
CA LEU A 452 7.65 4.67 7.38
C LEU A 452 7.20 3.43 8.17
N ALA A 453 6.17 2.75 7.68
CA ALA A 453 5.77 1.40 8.10
C ALA A 453 6.19 0.39 7.02
N GLY A 454 6.22 -0.90 7.38
CA GLY A 454 6.71 -1.95 6.50
C GLY A 454 5.89 -3.24 6.49
N GLU A 455 5.89 -3.93 5.35
CA GLU A 455 5.26 -5.23 5.15
C GLU A 455 6.23 -6.19 4.43
N ASN A 456 6.10 -7.50 4.68
CA ASN A 456 6.67 -8.50 3.77
C ASN A 456 5.77 -8.66 2.53
N ALA A 457 6.37 -8.74 1.35
CA ALA A 457 5.61 -8.90 0.11
C ALA A 457 5.15 -10.35 -0.12
N LEU A 458 5.94 -11.33 0.31
CA LEU A 458 5.63 -12.76 0.15
C LEU A 458 5.53 -13.47 1.51
N GLU A 459 4.69 -14.51 1.57
CA GLU A 459 4.54 -15.40 2.73
C GLU A 459 5.86 -16.16 2.99
N ARG A 460 6.58 -15.81 4.06
CA ARG A 460 7.92 -16.34 4.42
C ARG A 460 7.97 -16.70 5.90
N TYR A 461 8.50 -17.88 6.22
CA TYR A 461 8.58 -18.42 7.59
C TYR A 461 10.02 -18.72 8.06
N ASP A 462 11.01 -18.44 7.22
CA ASP A 462 12.42 -18.70 7.48
C ASP A 462 13.11 -17.56 8.23
N ALA A 463 14.12 -17.92 9.03
CA ALA A 463 14.95 -16.95 9.77
C ALA A 463 15.69 -15.95 8.85
N GLY A 464 15.89 -16.28 7.57
CA GLY A 464 16.51 -15.39 6.58
C GLY A 464 15.64 -14.16 6.29
N ALA A 465 14.35 -14.38 6.03
CA ALA A 465 13.35 -13.33 5.86
C ALA A 465 13.16 -12.50 7.13
N TYR A 466 12.93 -13.13 8.29
CA TYR A 466 12.77 -12.42 9.56
C TYR A 466 14.02 -11.60 9.95
N GLY A 467 15.22 -12.14 9.73
CA GLY A 467 16.48 -11.43 9.94
C GLY A 467 16.69 -10.25 8.99
N GLN A 468 16.14 -10.31 7.78
CA GLN A 468 16.15 -9.17 6.84
C GLN A 468 15.22 -8.07 7.35
N VAL A 469 13.98 -8.40 7.72
CA VAL A 469 13.03 -7.43 8.30
C VAL A 469 13.62 -6.76 9.55
N LEU A 470 14.27 -7.52 10.44
CA LEU A 470 14.96 -7.01 11.64
C LEU A 470 16.15 -6.09 11.34
N THR A 471 16.73 -6.15 10.14
CA THR A 471 17.83 -5.27 9.69
C THR A 471 17.25 -4.02 9.01
N THR A 472 16.19 -4.20 8.24
CA THR A 472 15.41 -3.16 7.59
C THR A 472 14.65 -2.29 8.59
N SER A 473 14.22 -2.82 9.74
CA SER A 473 13.43 -2.10 10.73
C SER A 473 14.20 -1.02 11.50
N ARG A 474 15.53 -1.13 11.58
CA ARG A 474 16.39 -0.25 12.38
C ARG A 474 16.62 1.11 11.74
N SER A 475 16.82 2.12 12.58
CA SER A 475 17.25 3.47 12.16
C SER A 475 18.71 3.52 11.68
N ASP A 476 19.55 2.55 12.06
CA ASP A 476 20.94 2.47 11.58
C ASP A 476 21.03 2.32 10.05
N SER A 477 19.98 1.78 9.42
CA SER A 477 19.84 1.66 7.97
C SER A 477 18.96 2.76 7.33
N GLY A 478 18.64 3.85 8.04
CA GLY A 478 17.94 5.02 7.50
C GLY A 478 16.79 5.52 8.40
N ASN A 479 15.60 5.69 7.83
CA ASN A 479 14.39 5.95 8.62
C ASN A 479 13.97 4.67 9.37
N GLY A 480 13.88 4.68 10.70
CA GLY A 480 13.38 3.49 11.43
C GLY A 480 11.93 3.17 11.06
N LEU A 481 11.53 1.90 11.13
CA LEU A 481 10.12 1.54 10.91
C LEU A 481 9.29 1.90 12.15
N SER A 482 8.17 2.62 11.95
CA SER A 482 7.23 2.93 13.03
C SER A 482 6.30 1.75 13.37
N ALA A 483 6.09 0.84 12.42
CA ALA A 483 5.42 -0.44 12.59
C ALA A 483 5.86 -1.44 11.51
N PHE A 484 5.66 -2.75 11.77
CA PHE A 484 5.78 -3.80 10.76
C PHE A 484 4.53 -4.69 10.76
N THR A 485 3.95 -4.94 9.59
CA THR A 485 2.74 -5.75 9.45
C THR A 485 3.04 -7.03 8.64
N TYR A 486 2.89 -8.18 9.29
CA TYR A 486 3.23 -9.48 8.73
C TYR A 486 2.09 -10.07 7.87
N LEU A 487 2.42 -10.42 6.63
CA LEU A 487 1.56 -11.12 5.66
C LEU A 487 1.82 -12.64 5.75
N ARG A 488 0.86 -13.49 6.11
CA ARG A 488 -0.51 -13.24 6.63
C ARG A 488 -0.89 -14.37 7.61
N LEU A 489 -1.89 -14.13 8.46
CA LEU A 489 -2.48 -15.15 9.32
C LEU A 489 -3.14 -16.25 8.48
N ASN A 490 -2.59 -17.46 8.54
CA ASN A 490 -3.13 -18.63 7.87
C ASN A 490 -2.86 -19.90 8.71
N LYS A 491 -3.24 -21.09 8.21
CA LYS A 491 -2.97 -22.35 8.92
C LYS A 491 -1.47 -22.66 9.08
N ARG A 492 -0.66 -22.34 8.06
CA ARG A 492 0.78 -22.65 8.02
C ARG A 492 1.56 -21.86 9.06
N LEU A 493 1.15 -20.63 9.38
CA LEU A 493 1.76 -19.82 10.44
C LEU A 493 1.69 -20.49 11.83
N PHE A 494 0.68 -21.35 12.06
CA PHE A 494 0.52 -22.12 13.30
C PHE A 494 1.17 -23.52 13.27
N GLU A 495 1.90 -23.87 12.21
CA GLU A 495 2.79 -25.04 12.24
C GLU A 495 3.93 -24.79 13.24
N ALA A 496 4.35 -25.83 13.97
CA ALA A 496 5.11 -25.67 15.21
C ALA A 496 6.39 -24.83 15.07
N ASP A 497 7.16 -25.02 14.00
CA ASP A 497 8.42 -24.30 13.77
C ASP A 497 8.19 -22.88 13.21
N ASN A 498 7.20 -22.72 12.31
CA ASN A 498 6.80 -21.41 11.79
C ASN A 498 6.30 -20.49 12.93
N TRP A 499 5.54 -21.06 13.88
CA TRP A 499 5.05 -20.33 15.05
C TRP A 499 6.19 -19.95 16.00
N ARG A 500 7.16 -20.83 16.24
CA ARG A 500 8.37 -20.50 17.01
C ARG A 500 9.14 -19.34 16.40
N HIS A 501 9.40 -19.40 15.08
CA HIS A 501 10.09 -18.32 14.38
C HIS A 501 9.34 -16.99 14.46
N LEU A 502 8.00 -16.98 14.33
CA LEU A 502 7.20 -15.78 14.52
C LEU A 502 7.35 -15.21 15.94
N VAL A 503 7.23 -16.06 16.98
CA VAL A 503 7.34 -15.63 18.39
C VAL A 503 8.72 -15.03 18.67
N ASP A 504 9.81 -15.65 18.18
CA ASP A 504 11.16 -15.14 18.37
C ASP A 504 11.44 -13.89 17.53
N PHE A 505 10.84 -13.76 16.35
CA PHE A 505 10.86 -12.54 15.53
C PHE A 505 10.13 -11.38 16.24
N VAL A 506 8.92 -11.60 16.76
CA VAL A 506 8.14 -10.58 17.49
C VAL A 506 8.89 -10.13 18.75
N ARG A 507 9.49 -11.06 19.51
CA ARG A 507 10.36 -10.72 20.63
C ARG A 507 11.55 -9.86 20.18
N SER A 508 12.24 -10.27 19.11
CA SER A 508 13.38 -9.53 18.56
C SER A 508 13.01 -8.12 18.10
N MET A 509 11.83 -7.93 17.50
CA MET A 509 11.32 -6.61 17.10
C MET A 509 11.00 -5.71 18.31
N SER A 510 10.53 -6.31 19.42
CA SER A 510 10.29 -5.57 20.67
C SER A 510 11.56 -5.19 21.44
N GLU A 511 12.63 -5.99 21.33
CA GLU A 511 13.92 -5.78 22.01
C GLU A 511 14.92 -4.94 21.17
N GLY A 512 14.47 -4.36 20.04
CA GLY A 512 15.31 -3.58 19.14
C GLY A 512 16.37 -4.38 18.38
N GLY A 513 16.12 -5.68 18.19
CA GLY A 513 17.00 -6.58 17.45
C GLY A 513 18.37 -6.82 18.09
N ARG A 514 18.53 -6.48 19.38
CA ARG A 514 19.72 -6.81 20.16
C ARG A 514 19.61 -8.25 20.65
N THR A 515 20.25 -9.18 19.94
CA THR A 515 20.49 -10.53 20.45
C THR A 515 21.29 -10.46 21.75
N ARG A 516 20.61 -10.55 22.90
CA ARG A 516 21.25 -10.92 24.15
C ARG A 516 21.75 -12.35 23.98
N LEU A 517 23.07 -12.52 23.92
CA LEU A 517 23.67 -13.81 24.25
C LEU A 517 23.21 -14.18 25.66
N PRO A 518 22.84 -15.45 25.93
CA PRO A 518 22.47 -15.88 27.27
C PRO A 518 23.58 -15.53 28.28
N GLU A 519 23.22 -14.97 29.44
CA GLU A 519 24.20 -14.54 30.45
C GLU A 519 25.09 -15.70 30.95
N SER A 520 24.67 -16.95 30.76
CA SER A 520 25.45 -18.16 31.03
C SER A 520 26.81 -18.20 30.32
N ASP A 521 26.93 -17.66 29.10
CA ASP A 521 28.17 -17.72 28.32
C ASP A 521 29.18 -16.61 28.69
N SER A 522 28.81 -15.69 29.59
CA SER A 522 29.72 -14.65 30.09
C SER A 522 30.54 -15.10 31.31
N SER A 523 30.17 -16.22 31.94
CA SER A 523 30.91 -16.79 33.07
C SER A 523 32.18 -17.51 32.60
N ARG A 524 33.26 -16.74 32.41
CA ARG A 524 34.62 -17.31 32.30
C ARG A 524 34.90 -18.12 33.56
N THR A 525 34.93 -19.44 33.42
CA THR A 525 35.47 -20.32 34.46
C THR A 525 36.99 -20.27 34.39
N ASP A 526 37.63 -19.71 35.43
CA ASP A 526 39.08 -19.72 35.61
C ASP A 526 39.57 -21.13 35.97
N LEU A 527 39.49 -22.05 35.01
CA LEU A 527 39.96 -23.42 35.13
C LEU A 527 41.48 -23.49 34.91
N TYR A 528 42.22 -23.21 35.98
CA TYR A 528 43.68 -23.24 36.00
C TYR A 528 44.22 -24.68 35.94
N VAL A 529 44.49 -25.20 34.73
CA VAL A 529 45.07 -26.54 34.53
C VAL A 529 46.57 -26.53 34.83
N ARG A 530 46.93 -26.96 36.04
CA ARG A 530 48.32 -27.10 36.50
C ARG A 530 48.91 -28.44 36.03
N PHE A 531 49.74 -28.42 34.99
CA PHE A 531 50.48 -29.61 34.57
C PHE A 531 51.50 -30.05 35.64
N ILE A 532 51.19 -31.13 36.36
CA ILE A 532 52.16 -31.85 37.18
C ILE A 532 52.95 -32.78 36.25
N LYS A 533 54.26 -32.56 36.15
CA LYS A 533 55.15 -33.31 35.27
C LYS A 533 56.11 -34.16 36.09
N GLU A 534 55.73 -35.41 36.37
CA GLU A 534 56.67 -36.38 36.94
C GLU A 534 56.34 -37.82 36.51
N SER A 535 57.27 -38.43 35.78
CA SER A 535 57.66 -39.84 35.97
C SER A 535 58.89 -40.15 35.11
N ASN A 536 59.83 -40.87 35.73
CA ASN A 536 61.09 -41.27 35.11
C ASN A 536 60.89 -42.44 34.16
N LEU A 537 61.57 -42.45 33.01
CA LEU A 537 61.94 -43.69 32.33
C LEU A 537 63.30 -43.54 31.64
N LYS A 538 64.30 -44.24 32.20
CA LYS A 538 65.66 -44.36 31.66
C LYS A 538 65.67 -45.44 30.57
N THR A 539 66.21 -45.15 29.39
CA THR A 539 66.83 -46.18 28.52
C THR A 539 68.12 -45.65 27.92
N LYS A 540 69.10 -46.53 27.66
CA LYS A 540 70.52 -46.20 27.45
C LYS A 540 70.95 -46.18 25.96
N LYS A 541 71.90 -45.27 25.68
CA LYS A 541 73.11 -45.38 24.80
C LYS A 541 73.02 -45.98 23.37
N ALA A 542 73.45 -45.17 22.41
CA ALA A 542 74.51 -45.39 21.37
C ALA A 542 74.60 -44.04 20.57
N VAL A 543 75.69 -43.27 20.37
CA VAL A 543 77.07 -43.52 19.85
C VAL A 543 77.03 -44.39 18.58
N LEU A 544 77.67 -44.17 17.43
CA LEU A 544 78.58 -43.13 16.96
C LEU A 544 77.83 -42.08 16.12
N VAL A 545 78.43 -40.94 15.76
CA VAL A 545 79.78 -40.47 16.14
C VAL A 545 79.71 -39.69 17.44
#